data_AF-C4WUQ0-F1
#
_entry.id   AF-C4WUQ0-F1
#
_cell.length_a   1.000
_cell.length_b   1.000
_cell.length_c   1.000
_cell.angle_alpha   90.00
_cell.angle_beta   90.00
_cell.angle_gamma   90.00
#
_symmetry.space_group_name_H-M   'P 1'
#
loop_
_entity.id
_entity.type
_entity.pdbx_description
1 polymer ?
#
loop_
_entity_poly.entity_id
_entity_poly.type
_entity_poly.pdbx_seq_one_letter_code
_entity_poly.pdbx_strand_id
1 'polypeptide(L)'
;MVNIASVGTVVIKVVKLVLNIIILVLYRTGYRGGFLGVGGTWNLNEEKNPDAEIVASGVFVGFFIYTVVILISYGFGSNHQKKTLVDIIMNFVGMFMFIAVGGIALHYWIGYQNENKYISVTSERAIGITVGVLCVISGAIYLVDTVLSFIHFAREMEFD
;
A
#
# COMPACT_ATOMS: atom_id res chain seq x y z
N MET A 1 -8.90 -26.86 -13.17
CA MET A 1 -10.28 -26.35 -13.02
C MET A 1 -10.22 -24.95 -12.45
N VAL A 2 -10.91 -23.98 -13.05
CA VAL A 2 -10.96 -22.59 -12.55
C VAL A 2 -11.90 -22.57 -11.36
N ASN A 3 -11.36 -22.35 -10.16
CA ASN A 3 -12.13 -22.22 -8.93
C ASN A 3 -12.49 -20.73 -8.73
N ILE A 4 -13.72 -20.42 -8.30
CA ILE A 4 -14.18 -19.06 -7.94
C ILE A 4 -13.21 -18.40 -6.95
N ALA A 5 -12.69 -19.19 -6.01
CA ALA A 5 -11.65 -18.77 -5.08
C ALA A 5 -10.39 -18.22 -5.78
N SER A 6 -9.91 -18.91 -6.81
CA SER A 6 -8.72 -18.49 -7.58
C SER A 6 -8.96 -17.22 -8.36
N VAL A 7 -10.17 -17.05 -8.94
CA VAL A 7 -10.54 -15.82 -9.64
C VAL A 7 -10.61 -14.65 -8.66
N GLY A 8 -11.21 -14.85 -7.48
CA GLY A 8 -11.28 -13.83 -6.43
C GLY A 8 -9.90 -13.35 -5.99
N THR A 9 -8.96 -14.27 -5.76
CA THR A 9 -7.58 -13.91 -5.40
C THR A 9 -6.87 -13.11 -6.49
N VAL A 10 -7.06 -13.46 -7.78
CA VAL A 10 -6.48 -12.67 -8.89
C VAL A 10 -7.07 -11.26 -8.91
N VAL A 11 -8.40 -11.12 -8.79
CA VAL A 11 -9.07 -9.82 -8.78
C VAL A 11 -8.54 -8.93 -7.66
N ILE A 12 -8.40 -9.47 -6.44
CA ILE A 12 -7.84 -8.72 -5.30
C ILE A 12 -6.41 -8.24 -5.59
N LYS A 13 -5.57 -9.09 -6.20
CA LYS A 13 -4.20 -8.71 -6.56
C LYS A 13 -4.15 -7.62 -7.64
N VAL A 14 -5.06 -7.64 -8.61
CA VAL A 14 -5.22 -6.56 -9.60
C VAL A 14 -5.62 -5.25 -8.91
N VAL A 15 -6.58 -5.29 -7.98
CA VAL A 15 -7.00 -4.10 -7.21
C VAL A 15 -5.82 -3.53 -6.41
N LYS A 16 -5.05 -4.38 -5.72
CA LYS A 16 -3.83 -3.95 -5.01
C LYS A 16 -2.82 -3.27 -5.93
N LEU A 17 -2.61 -3.83 -7.12
CA LEU A 17 -1.68 -3.26 -8.10
C LEU A 17 -2.13 -1.86 -8.54
N VAL A 18 -3.41 -1.70 -8.89
CA VAL A 18 -3.98 -0.41 -9.30
C VAL A 18 -3.86 0.62 -8.19
N LEU A 19 -4.22 0.26 -6.96
CA LEU A 19 -4.09 1.16 -5.81
C LEU A 19 -2.63 1.57 -5.56
N ASN A 20 -1.69 0.63 -5.66
CA ASN A 20 -0.28 0.93 -5.48
C ASN A 20 0.24 1.90 -6.55
N ILE A 21 -0.16 1.72 -7.82
CA ILE A 21 0.15 2.66 -8.90
C ILE A 21 -0.40 4.07 -8.60
N ILE A 22 -1.67 4.16 -8.18
CA ILE A 22 -2.29 5.45 -7.83
C ILE A 22 -1.52 6.11 -6.69
N ILE A 23 -1.22 5.37 -5.62
CA ILE A 23 -0.45 5.86 -4.47
C ILE A 23 0.93 6.37 -4.92
N LEU A 24 1.66 5.61 -5.75
CA LEU A 24 2.97 5.99 -6.26
C LEU A 24 2.92 7.28 -7.09
N VAL A 25 1.93 7.43 -7.97
CA VAL A 25 1.77 8.65 -8.77
C VAL A 25 1.50 9.84 -7.86
N LEU A 26 0.54 9.75 -6.94
CA LEU A 26 0.23 10.83 -6.00
C LEU A 26 1.42 11.15 -5.10
N TYR A 27 2.13 10.14 -4.62
CA TYR A 27 3.33 10.30 -3.80
C TYR A 27 4.46 11.02 -4.56
N ARG A 28 4.60 10.74 -5.87
CA ARG A 28 5.66 11.32 -6.69
C ARG A 28 5.35 12.71 -7.24
N THR A 29 4.08 13.03 -7.55
CA THR A 29 3.71 14.29 -8.25
C THR A 29 2.67 15.12 -7.49
N GLY A 30 2.27 14.71 -6.29
CA GLY A 30 1.20 15.34 -5.51
C GLY A 30 1.53 16.74 -4.96
N TYR A 31 2.80 17.15 -4.97
CA TYR A 31 3.20 18.47 -4.47
C TYR A 31 3.45 19.45 -5.61
N ARG A 32 2.36 20.01 -6.17
CA ARG A 32 2.42 20.91 -7.34
C ARG A 32 3.23 20.32 -8.52
N GLY A 33 3.11 19.01 -8.75
CA GLY A 33 3.86 18.27 -9.76
C GLY A 33 5.21 17.70 -9.27
N GLY A 34 5.64 18.09 -8.08
CA GLY A 34 6.83 17.59 -7.40
C GLY A 34 6.54 16.47 -6.40
N PHE A 35 7.61 16.03 -5.73
CA PHE A 35 7.58 14.97 -4.72
C PHE A 35 6.78 15.40 -3.49
N LEU A 36 5.79 14.60 -3.11
CA LEU A 36 4.90 14.88 -1.97
C LEU A 36 5.55 14.50 -0.65
N GLY A 37 6.04 13.27 -0.54
CA GLY A 37 6.57 12.75 0.71
C GLY A 37 5.50 12.43 1.76
N VAL A 38 5.89 11.64 2.75
CA VAL A 38 5.07 11.31 3.93
C VAL A 38 5.99 11.30 5.13
N GLY A 39 6.07 12.45 5.81
CA GLY A 39 6.96 12.62 6.94
C GLY A 39 7.77 13.90 6.85
N GLY A 40 7.80 14.58 7.97
CA GLY A 40 8.43 15.88 8.17
C GLY A 40 7.92 16.47 9.46
N THR A 41 8.58 17.52 9.91
CA THR A 41 8.19 18.28 11.08
C THR A 41 7.06 19.24 10.70
N TRP A 42 6.07 19.42 11.58
CA TRP A 42 5.00 20.39 11.36
C TRP A 42 5.50 21.84 11.46
N ASN A 43 6.67 22.00 12.07
CA ASN A 43 7.34 23.26 12.30
C ASN A 43 8.43 23.45 11.24
N LEU A 44 8.32 24.53 10.45
CA LEU A 44 9.30 24.91 9.43
C LEU A 44 10.71 25.18 10.00
N ASN A 45 10.82 25.36 11.33
CA ASN A 45 12.09 25.56 12.03
C ASN A 45 12.75 24.25 12.50
N GLU A 46 12.13 23.09 12.31
CA GLU A 46 12.73 21.80 12.67
C GLU A 46 13.22 21.08 11.42
N GLU A 47 14.39 20.46 11.51
CA GLU A 47 14.97 19.69 10.40
C GLU A 47 14.06 18.53 10.01
N LYS A 48 13.73 18.47 8.71
CA LYS A 48 12.96 17.37 8.14
C LYS A 48 13.77 16.08 8.22
N ASN A 49 13.34 15.13 9.04
CA ASN A 49 13.94 13.80 9.07
C ASN A 49 13.44 12.96 7.86
N PRO A 50 14.33 12.45 6.99
CA PRO A 50 13.97 11.67 5.81
C PRO A 50 13.51 10.23 6.10
N ASP A 51 13.66 9.73 7.34
CA ASP A 51 13.45 8.31 7.69
C ASP A 51 12.06 7.79 7.28
N ALA A 52 11.01 8.57 7.57
CA ALA A 52 9.64 8.20 7.24
C ALA A 52 9.41 8.13 5.71
N GLU A 53 10.05 9.01 4.95
CA GLU A 53 9.96 9.03 3.48
C GLU A 53 10.71 7.85 2.86
N ILE A 54 11.85 7.46 3.44
CA ILE A 54 12.62 6.29 3.01
C ILE A 54 11.78 5.03 3.21
N VAL A 55 11.18 4.86 4.39
CA VAL A 55 10.32 3.71 4.69
C VAL A 55 9.13 3.67 3.75
N ALA A 56 8.41 4.79 3.56
CA ALA A 56 7.25 4.84 2.68
C ALA A 56 7.60 4.52 1.23
N SER A 57 8.72 5.06 0.73
CA SER A 57 9.21 4.77 -0.63
C SER A 57 9.50 3.28 -0.80
N GLY A 58 10.14 2.66 0.20
CA GLY A 58 10.40 1.23 0.24
C GLY A 58 9.13 0.39 0.23
N VAL A 59 8.11 0.78 1.01
CA VAL A 59 6.81 0.10 1.04
C VAL A 59 6.14 0.18 -0.33
N PHE A 60 5.97 1.37 -0.88
CA PHE A 60 5.23 1.54 -2.14
C PHE A 60 5.90 0.79 -3.29
N VAL A 61 7.20 1.01 -3.50
CA VAL A 61 7.95 0.38 -4.60
C VAL A 61 8.12 -1.13 -4.36
N GLY A 62 8.44 -1.54 -3.14
CA GLY A 62 8.62 -2.95 -2.79
C GLY A 62 7.35 -3.77 -3.02
N PHE A 63 6.21 -3.26 -2.53
CA PHE A 63 4.92 -3.93 -2.74
C PHE A 63 4.41 -3.81 -4.17
N PHE A 64 4.80 -2.78 -4.93
CA PHE A 64 4.51 -2.72 -6.36
C PHE A 64 5.20 -3.86 -7.11
N ILE A 65 6.53 -3.97 -6.96
CA ILE A 65 7.33 -5.02 -7.60
C ILE A 65 6.82 -6.40 -7.20
N TYR A 66 6.63 -6.64 -5.90
CA TYR A 66 6.10 -7.91 -5.41
C TYR A 66 4.72 -8.21 -6.00
N THR A 67 3.79 -7.24 -6.02
CA THR A 67 2.43 -7.46 -6.55
C THR A 67 2.45 -7.76 -8.04
N VAL A 68 3.32 -7.12 -8.83
CA VAL A 68 3.51 -7.45 -10.25
C VAL A 68 4.03 -8.87 -10.42
N VAL A 69 5.11 -9.22 -9.73
CA VAL A 69 5.75 -10.54 -9.84
C VAL A 69 4.77 -11.65 -9.46
N ILE A 70 4.07 -11.51 -8.34
CA ILE A 70 3.12 -12.54 -7.91
C ILE A 70 1.94 -12.67 -8.87
N LEU A 71 1.47 -11.58 -9.47
CA LEU A 71 0.35 -11.61 -10.42
C LEU A 71 0.75 -12.30 -11.73
N ILE A 72 1.97 -12.06 -12.22
CA ILE A 72 2.57 -12.81 -13.33
C ILE A 72 2.68 -14.31 -12.95
N SER A 73 3.19 -14.63 -11.77
CA SER A 73 3.28 -16.02 -11.29
C SER A 73 1.91 -16.70 -11.21
N TYR A 74 0.84 -16.00 -10.85
CA TYR A 74 -0.51 -16.56 -10.87
C TYR A 74 -1.06 -16.78 -12.29
N GLY A 75 -0.66 -15.93 -13.25
CA GLY A 75 -1.03 -16.04 -14.66
C GLY A 75 -0.33 -17.19 -15.38
N PHE A 76 0.95 -17.42 -15.11
CA PHE A 76 1.80 -18.37 -15.84
C PHE A 76 2.21 -19.62 -15.05
N GLY A 77 2.06 -19.62 -13.71
CA GLY A 77 2.48 -20.72 -12.84
C GLY A 77 1.49 -21.89 -12.75
N SER A 78 2.01 -23.06 -12.35
CA SER A 78 1.19 -24.25 -12.03
C SER A 78 0.36 -24.03 -10.76
N ASN A 79 -0.70 -24.81 -10.53
CA ASN A 79 -1.59 -24.65 -9.37
C ASN A 79 -0.87 -24.66 -8.01
N HIS A 80 0.27 -25.34 -7.91
CA HIS A 80 1.10 -25.39 -6.71
C HIS A 80 1.85 -24.06 -6.46
N GLN A 81 2.25 -23.35 -7.51
CA GLN A 81 2.88 -22.02 -7.39
C GLN A 81 1.91 -20.88 -7.11
N LYS A 82 0.60 -21.13 -7.27
CA LYS A 82 -0.46 -20.15 -6.97
C LYS A 82 -0.79 -20.07 -5.48
N LYS A 83 -0.15 -20.88 -4.63
CA LYS A 83 -0.49 -20.99 -3.20
C LYS A 83 0.77 -21.06 -2.35
N THR A 84 1.54 -19.99 -2.31
CA THR A 84 2.82 -19.98 -1.60
C THR A 84 2.69 -19.36 -0.22
N LEU A 85 3.36 -19.95 0.77
CA LEU A 85 3.52 -19.34 2.10
C LEU A 85 4.08 -17.91 2.00
N VAL A 86 4.94 -17.66 1.00
CA VAL A 86 5.49 -16.34 0.69
C VAL A 86 4.39 -15.31 0.41
N ASP A 87 3.34 -15.68 -0.33
CA ASP A 87 2.22 -14.78 -0.63
C ASP A 87 1.45 -14.40 0.64
N ILE A 88 1.26 -15.37 1.56
CA ILE A 88 0.62 -15.12 2.86
C ILE A 88 1.47 -14.18 3.72
N ILE A 89 2.78 -14.46 3.84
CA ILE A 89 3.72 -13.66 4.64
C ILE A 89 3.78 -12.23 4.09
N MET A 90 3.96 -12.08 2.78
CA MET A 90 4.03 -10.77 2.16
C MET A 90 2.72 -10.00 2.29
N ASN A 91 1.57 -10.66 2.17
CA ASN A 91 0.29 -9.98 2.41
C ASN A 91 0.16 -9.50 3.86
N PHE A 92 0.56 -10.32 4.82
CA PHE A 92 0.54 -9.98 6.24
C PHE A 92 1.46 -8.79 6.55
N VAL A 93 2.70 -8.81 6.03
CA VAL A 93 3.63 -7.69 6.17
C VAL A 93 3.08 -6.44 5.48
N GLY A 94 2.49 -6.60 4.30
CA GLY A 94 1.88 -5.51 3.54
C GLY A 94 0.78 -4.80 4.31
N MET A 95 -0.08 -5.55 5.00
CA MET A 95 -1.11 -4.98 5.86
C MET A 95 -0.51 -4.00 6.88
N PHE A 96 0.48 -4.43 7.66
CA PHE A 96 1.08 -3.57 8.68
C PHE A 96 1.81 -2.38 8.08
N MET A 97 2.59 -2.61 7.02
CA MET A 97 3.40 -1.55 6.40
C MET A 97 2.53 -0.45 5.78
N PHE A 98 1.46 -0.82 5.07
CA PHE A 98 0.54 0.17 4.49
C PHE A 98 -0.27 0.91 5.55
N ILE A 99 -0.69 0.26 6.64
CA ILE A 99 -1.35 0.93 7.76
C ILE A 99 -0.39 1.90 8.46
N ALA A 100 0.85 1.48 8.73
CA ALA A 100 1.85 2.33 9.39
C ALA A 100 2.17 3.58 8.56
N VAL A 101 2.48 3.40 7.27
CA VAL A 101 2.76 4.51 6.35
C VAL A 101 1.53 5.40 6.18
N GLY A 102 0.33 4.81 6.08
CA GLY A 102 -0.92 5.56 6.00
C GLY A 102 -1.18 6.40 7.26
N GLY A 103 -0.92 5.85 8.45
CA GLY A 103 -1.02 6.57 9.72
C GLY A 103 -0.04 7.73 9.82
N ILE A 104 1.21 7.53 9.41
CA ILE A 104 2.24 8.58 9.38
C ILE A 104 1.83 9.69 8.38
N ALA A 105 1.37 9.32 7.19
CA ALA A 105 0.91 10.27 6.18
C ALA A 105 -0.28 11.10 6.68
N LEU A 106 -1.28 10.46 7.29
CA LEU A 106 -2.44 11.16 7.86
C LEU A 106 -2.02 12.08 9.00
N HIS A 107 -1.21 11.60 9.93
CA HIS A 107 -0.69 12.41 11.04
C HIS A 107 0.05 13.65 10.53
N TYR A 108 0.91 13.49 9.52
CA TYR A 108 1.66 14.59 8.92
C TYR A 108 0.75 15.60 8.19
N TRP A 109 -0.04 15.13 7.23
CA TRP A 109 -0.81 16.00 6.34
C TRP A 109 -2.06 16.61 6.98
N ILE A 110 -2.62 16.01 8.03
CA ILE A 110 -3.69 16.65 8.82
C ILE A 110 -3.13 17.85 9.59
N GLY A 111 -1.94 17.73 10.15
CA GLY A 111 -1.25 18.81 10.89
C GLY A 111 -0.59 19.87 10.00
N TYR A 112 -0.41 19.59 8.70
CA TYR A 112 0.27 20.48 7.77
C TYR A 112 -0.42 21.86 7.63
N GLN A 113 0.35 22.93 7.87
CA GLN A 113 -0.05 24.32 7.65
C GLN A 113 0.92 24.97 6.66
N ASN A 114 0.39 25.55 5.59
CA ASN A 114 1.20 26.25 4.59
C ASN A 114 1.60 27.64 5.11
N GLU A 115 2.74 28.18 4.66
CA GLU A 115 3.29 29.50 5.05
C GLU A 115 2.30 30.67 4.81
N ASN A 116 1.35 30.49 3.90
CA ASN A 116 0.25 31.43 3.69
C ASN A 116 -0.81 31.28 4.79
N LYS A 117 -0.63 32.03 5.89
CA LYS A 117 -1.38 32.03 7.17
C LYS A 117 -2.92 32.04 7.12
N TYR A 118 -3.57 32.01 5.96
CA TYR A 118 -5.03 32.12 5.83
C TYR A 118 -5.68 31.22 4.76
N ILE A 119 -4.96 30.24 4.19
CA ILE A 119 -5.53 29.25 3.26
C ILE A 119 -5.53 27.88 3.94
N SER A 120 -6.69 27.45 4.44
CA SER A 120 -6.85 26.19 5.18
C SER A 120 -6.88 24.94 4.29
N VAL A 121 -7.05 25.10 2.98
CA VAL A 121 -7.12 24.01 1.99
C VAL A 121 -6.11 24.29 0.88
N THR A 122 -4.90 23.76 1.02
CA THR A 122 -3.97 23.66 -0.10
C THR A 122 -4.20 22.34 -0.83
N SER A 123 -4.08 22.34 -2.16
CA SER A 123 -4.27 21.13 -2.97
C SER A 123 -3.35 19.99 -2.51
N GLU A 124 -2.13 20.32 -2.11
CA GLU A 124 -1.11 19.39 -1.62
C GLU A 124 -1.55 18.67 -0.33
N ARG A 125 -2.16 19.41 0.61
CA ARG A 125 -2.68 18.85 1.86
C ARG A 125 -3.77 17.81 1.59
N ALA A 126 -4.68 18.12 0.68
CA ALA A 126 -5.74 17.19 0.28
C ALA A 126 -5.16 15.94 -0.40
N ILE A 127 -4.15 16.09 -1.25
CA ILE A 127 -3.48 14.97 -1.91
C ILE A 127 -2.73 14.10 -0.88
N GLY A 128 -2.04 14.70 0.08
CA GLY A 128 -1.36 13.99 1.16
C GLY A 128 -2.30 13.19 2.07
N ILE A 129 -3.43 13.78 2.43
CA ILE A 129 -4.50 13.06 3.15
C ILE A 129 -5.03 11.91 2.28
N THR A 130 -5.22 12.14 0.99
CA THR A 130 -5.68 11.10 0.05
C THR A 130 -4.70 9.93 -0.02
N VAL A 131 -3.39 10.20 -0.11
CA VAL A 131 -2.35 9.16 -0.04
C VAL A 131 -2.47 8.38 1.26
N GLY A 132 -2.62 9.05 2.40
CA GLY A 132 -2.78 8.40 3.71
C GLY A 132 -4.01 7.48 3.76
N VAL A 133 -5.18 7.96 3.31
CA VAL A 133 -6.42 7.15 3.26
C VAL A 133 -6.26 5.95 2.33
N LEU A 134 -5.69 6.14 1.13
CA LEU A 134 -5.47 5.04 0.18
C LEU A 134 -4.50 3.99 0.73
N CYS A 135 -3.51 4.39 1.54
CA CYS A 135 -2.64 3.45 2.23
C CYS A 135 -3.40 2.63 3.28
N VAL A 136 -4.28 3.26 4.07
CA VAL A 136 -5.13 2.52 5.03
C VAL A 136 -6.06 1.53 4.31
N ILE A 137 -6.68 1.95 3.20
CA ILE A 137 -7.52 1.07 2.37
C ILE A 137 -6.70 -0.09 1.80
N SER A 138 -5.49 0.20 1.29
CA SER A 138 -4.57 -0.83 0.80
C SER A 138 -4.24 -1.84 1.90
N GLY A 139 -3.95 -1.37 3.11
CA GLY A 139 -3.70 -2.23 4.27
C GLY A 139 -4.87 -3.17 4.59
N ALA A 140 -6.11 -2.66 4.54
CA ALA A 140 -7.31 -3.48 4.72
C ALA A 140 -7.46 -4.54 3.62
N ILE A 141 -7.14 -4.21 2.36
CA ILE A 141 -7.18 -5.18 1.25
C ILE A 141 -6.10 -6.25 1.42
N TYR A 142 -4.90 -5.89 1.89
CA TYR A 142 -3.85 -6.84 2.23
C TYR A 142 -4.27 -7.79 3.37
N LEU A 143 -5.00 -7.29 4.38
CA LEU A 143 -5.59 -8.14 5.42
C LEU A 143 -6.59 -9.15 4.82
N VAL A 144 -7.52 -8.68 3.99
CA VAL A 144 -8.51 -9.56 3.33
C VAL A 144 -7.81 -10.64 2.50
N ASP A 145 -6.79 -10.28 1.71
CA ASP A 145 -6.02 -11.27 0.93
C ASP A 145 -5.25 -12.25 1.85
N THR A 146 -4.74 -11.78 3.00
CA THR A 146 -4.09 -12.66 3.99
C THR A 146 -5.07 -13.71 4.52
N VAL A 147 -6.27 -13.29 4.93
CA VAL A 147 -7.31 -14.20 5.45
C VAL A 147 -7.73 -15.21 4.39
N LEU A 148 -7.99 -14.76 3.16
CA LEU A 148 -8.39 -15.65 2.07
C LEU A 148 -7.29 -16.66 1.72
N SER A 149 -6.03 -16.21 1.60
CA SER A 149 -4.91 -17.10 1.33
C SER A 149 -4.68 -18.10 2.48
N PHE A 150 -4.87 -17.70 3.73
CA PHE A 150 -4.77 -18.60 4.88
C PHE A 150 -5.89 -19.65 4.90
N ILE A 151 -7.14 -19.28 4.63
CA ILE A 151 -8.27 -20.22 4.54
C ILE A 151 -8.02 -21.27 3.45
N HIS A 152 -7.49 -20.85 2.28
CA HIS A 152 -7.15 -21.77 1.21
C HIS A 152 -6.02 -22.72 1.59
N PHE A 153 -5.00 -22.21 2.29
CA PHE A 153 -3.88 -23.01 2.77
C PHE A 153 -4.31 -24.03 3.84
N ALA A 154 -5.11 -23.61 4.82
CA ALA A 154 -5.60 -24.48 5.89
C ALA A 154 -6.49 -25.62 5.37
N ARG A 155 -7.39 -25.33 4.42
CA ARG A 155 -8.22 -26.35 3.79
C ARG A 155 -7.41 -27.41 3.06
N GLU A 156 -6.31 -27.04 2.42
CA GLU A 156 -5.49 -28.01 1.69
C GLU A 156 -4.76 -28.96 2.63
N MET A 157 -4.28 -28.46 3.77
CA MET A 157 -3.67 -29.31 4.82
C MET A 157 -4.65 -30.29 5.49
N GLU A 158 -5.97 -30.04 5.46
CA GLU A 158 -6.97 -30.96 6.01
C GLU A 158 -7.28 -32.14 5.07
N PHE A 159 -6.91 -32.04 3.78
CA PHE A 159 -7.19 -33.06 2.76
C PHE A 159 -5.95 -33.86 2.30
N ASP A 160 -4.77 -33.59 2.88
CA ASP A 160 -3.53 -34.37 2.76
C ASP A 160 -3.34 -35.29 3.98
#